data_AF-A0A6P2B9P7-F1
#
_entry.id   AF-A0A6P2B9P7-F1
#
_cell.length_a   1.000
_cell.length_b   1.000
_cell.length_c   1.000
_cell.angle_alpha   90.00
_cell.angle_beta   90.00
_cell.angle_gamma   90.00
#
_symmetry.space_group_name_H-M   'P 1'
#
loop_
_entity.id
_entity.type
_entity.pdbx_description
1 polymer ?
#
loop_
_entity_poly.entity_id
_entity_poly.type
_entity_poly.pdbx_seq_one_letter_code
_entity_poly.pdbx_strand_id
1 'polypeptide(L)' 'MLTGKRRTDRVRRAIDDLLAAGHDREGFLPGDVNHLLREQNEPMGAWEVRGELSRLEQLGELKLNAPTGRWLRAALRKSA' A
#
# COMPACT_ATOMS: atom_id res chain seq x y z
N MET A 1 -5.23 -19.86 6.55
CA MET A 1 -5.26 -18.99 5.34
C MET A 1 -6.05 -17.73 5.69
N LEU A 2 -5.42 -16.55 5.71
CA LEU A 2 -6.16 -15.30 5.77
C LEU A 2 -6.90 -15.13 4.44
N THR A 3 -8.22 -14.93 4.48
CA THR A 3 -9.01 -14.65 3.27
C THR A 3 -8.49 -13.39 2.58
N GLY A 4 -8.52 -13.34 1.25
CA GLY A 4 -7.92 -12.23 0.47
C GLY A 4 -8.34 -10.84 0.95
N LYS A 5 -9.61 -10.67 1.36
CA LYS A 5 -10.14 -9.43 1.95
C LYS A 5 -9.38 -8.99 3.20
N ARG A 6 -9.11 -9.91 4.13
CA ARG A 6 -8.34 -9.61 5.37
C ARG A 6 -6.89 -9.22 5.06
N ARG A 7 -6.30 -9.79 4.00
CA ARG A 7 -4.95 -9.44 3.56
C ARG A 7 -4.90 -8.02 3.00
N THR A 8 -5.82 -7.69 2.09
CA THR A 8 -5.91 -6.34 1.51
C THR A 8 -6.13 -5.29 2.60
N ASP A 9 -7.01 -5.55 3.56
CA ASP A 9 -7.31 -4.60 4.65
C ASP A 9 -6.09 -4.36 5.55
N ARG A 10 -5.26 -5.39 5.79
CA ARG A 10 -3.99 -5.24 6.53
C ARG A 10 -2.99 -4.36 5.78
N VAL A 11 -2.79 -4.63 4.49
CA VAL A 11 -1.90 -3.81 3.64
C VAL A 11 -2.40 -2.37 3.55
N ARG A 12 -3.72 -2.16 3.43
CA ARG A 12 -4.32 -0.82 3.42
C ARG A 12 -4.01 -0.05 4.70
N ARG A 13 -4.19 -0.66 5.88
CA ARG A 13 -3.85 -0.01 7.16
C ARG A 13 -2.37 0.37 7.25
N ALA A 14 -1.47 -0.53 6.89
CA ALA A 14 -0.04 -0.24 6.88
C ALA A 14 0.31 0.93 5.95
N ILE A 15 -0.37 1.04 4.80
CA ILE A 15 -0.18 2.17 3.88
C ILE A 15 -0.72 3.47 4.49
N ASP A 16 -1.89 3.43 5.11
CA ASP A 16 -2.45 4.61 5.79
C ASP A 16 -1.49 5.12 6.87
N ASP A 17 -0.88 4.22 7.65
CA ASP A 17 0.12 4.54 8.67
C ASP A 17 1.38 5.18 8.05
N LEU A 18 1.92 4.61 6.96
CA LEU A 18 3.07 5.18 6.25
C LEU A 18 2.78 6.58 5.71
N LEU A 19 1.61 6.78 5.10
CA LEU A 19 1.23 8.09 4.55
C LEU A 19 1.03 9.11 5.68
N ALA A 20 0.45 8.71 6.82
CA ALA A 20 0.30 9.56 8.00
C ALA A 20 1.64 9.93 8.65
N ALA A 21 2.66 9.07 8.55
CA ALA A 21 4.01 9.33 9.04
C ALA A 21 4.84 10.32 8.18
N GLY A 22 4.24 10.91 7.14
CA GLY A 22 4.88 11.93 6.31
C GLY A 22 5.36 11.45 4.93
N HIS A 23 5.01 10.23 4.53
CA HIS A 23 5.27 9.72 3.17
C HIS A 23 4.19 10.11 2.15
N ASP A 24 3.27 11.03 2.49
CA ASP A 24 2.13 11.42 1.65
C ASP A 24 2.53 12.02 0.29
N ARG A 25 3.56 12.87 0.26
CA ARG A 25 4.01 13.58 -0.95
C ARG A 25 4.99 12.80 -1.81
N GLU A 26 5.90 12.07 -1.18
CA GLU A 26 6.92 11.30 -1.89
C GLU A 26 6.40 9.91 -2.29
N GLY A 27 5.41 9.39 -1.58
CA GLY A 27 4.94 8.01 -1.70
C GLY A 27 5.85 7.02 -0.98
N PHE A 28 5.49 5.75 -1.04
CA PHE A 28 6.17 4.66 -0.36
C PHE A 28 6.64 3.59 -1.33
N LEU A 29 7.63 2.81 -0.93
CA LEU A 29 8.07 1.60 -1.63
C LEU A 29 7.37 0.37 -1.05
N PRO A 30 7.23 -0.73 -1.82
CA PRO A 30 6.73 -1.99 -1.27
C PRO A 30 7.54 -2.48 -0.06
N GLY A 31 8.85 -2.18 -0.06
CA GLY A 31 9.75 -2.49 1.06
C GLY A 31 9.36 -1.80 2.37
N ASP A 32 8.83 -0.58 2.30
CA ASP A 32 8.39 0.19 3.48
C ASP A 32 7.18 -0.49 4.13
N VAL A 33 6.23 -0.96 3.31
CA VAL A 33 5.08 -1.75 3.78
C VAL A 33 5.55 -3.06 4.41
N ASN A 34 6.48 -3.77 3.76
CA ASN A 34 7.05 -5.00 4.32
C ASN A 34 7.80 -4.75 5.63
N HIS A 35 8.44 -3.60 5.79
CA HIS A 35 9.15 -3.24 7.02
C HIS A 35 8.16 -2.97 8.15
N LEU A 36 7.18 -2.09 7.93
CA LEU A 36 6.16 -1.76 8.91
C LEU A 36 5.35 -2.99 9.35
N LEU A 37 4.98 -3.86 8.42
CA LEU A 37 4.27 -5.11 8.75
C LEU A 37 5.11 -6.05 9.65
N ARG A 38 6.45 -6.02 9.55
CA ARG A 38 7.32 -6.78 10.46
C ARG A 38 7.36 -6.15 11.84
N GLU A 39 7.43 -4.83 11.93
CA GLU A 39 7.39 -4.09 13.20
C GLU A 39 6.07 -4.33 13.94
N GLN A 40 4.96 -4.47 13.20
CA GLN A 40 3.64 -4.79 13.73
C GLN A 40 3.44 -6.29 14.05
N ASN A 41 4.47 -7.13 13.92
CA ASN A 41 4.41 -8.59 14.10
C ASN A 41 3.39 -9.28 13.16
N GLU A 42 3.15 -8.70 11.98
CA GLU A 42 2.26 -9.21 10.93
C GLU A 42 2.99 -9.41 9.59
N PRO A 43 4.13 -10.13 9.55
CA PRO A 43 4.96 -10.22 8.35
C PRO A 43 4.20 -10.76 7.14
N MET A 44 4.51 -10.20 5.98
CA MET A 44 3.94 -10.59 4.69
C MET A 44 5.05 -10.73 3.65
N GLY A 45 4.91 -11.68 2.73
CA GLY A 45 5.88 -11.88 1.65
C GLY A 45 5.97 -10.67 0.73
N ALA A 46 7.14 -10.42 0.15
CA ALA A 46 7.35 -9.30 -0.78
C ALA A 46 6.42 -9.38 -2.01
N TRP A 47 6.21 -10.59 -2.55
CA TRP A 47 5.29 -10.82 -3.66
C TRP A 47 3.82 -10.67 -3.25
N GLU A 48 3.46 -11.04 -2.03
CA GLU A 48 2.11 -10.83 -1.50
C GLU A 48 1.81 -9.34 -1.36
N VAL A 49 2.72 -8.55 -0.79
CA VAL A 49 2.57 -7.09 -0.70
C VAL A 49 2.41 -6.48 -2.09
N ARG A 50 3.28 -6.84 -3.05
CA ARG A 50 3.16 -6.35 -4.43
C ARG A 50 1.81 -6.70 -5.07
N GLY A 51 1.31 -7.91 -4.84
CA GLY A 51 -0.01 -8.33 -5.31
C GLY A 51 -1.15 -7.48 -4.73
N GLU A 52 -1.09 -7.17 -3.44
CA GLU A 52 -2.07 -6.29 -2.79
C GLU A 52 -1.96 -4.83 -3.27
N LEU A 53 -0.75 -4.33 -3.56
CA LEU A 53 -0.58 -3.00 -4.16
C LEU A 53 -1.21 -2.92 -5.55
N SER A 54 -0.98 -3.93 -6.41
CA SER A 54 -1.66 -4.02 -7.71
C SER A 54 -3.19 -4.11 -7.57
N ARG A 55 -3.68 -4.82 -6.56
CA ARG A 55 -5.12 -4.88 -6.27
C ARG A 55 -5.67 -3.51 -5.87
N LEU A 56 -4.98 -2.79 -4.99
CA LEU A 56 -5.37 -1.45 -4.56
C LEU A 56 -5.28 -0.42 -5.70
N GLU A 57 -4.35 -0.61 -6.65
CA GLU A 57 -4.29 0.15 -7.90
C GLU A 57 -5.52 -0.06 -8.77
N GLN A 58 -5.92 -1.32 -8.97
CA GLN A 58 -7.13 -1.69 -9.72
C GLN A 58 -8.41 -1.14 -9.09
N LEU A 59 -8.43 -0.99 -7.76
CA LEU A 59 -9.52 -0.34 -7.02
C LEU A 59 -9.46 1.19 -7.10
N GLY A 60 -8.43 1.77 -7.71
CA GLY A 60 -8.24 3.21 -7.81
C GLY A 60 -7.89 3.87 -6.48
N GLU A 61 -7.38 3.12 -5.50
CA GLU A 61 -6.96 3.66 -4.20
C GLU A 61 -5.50 4.12 -4.22
N LEU A 62 -4.68 3.51 -5.08
CA LEU A 62 -3.26 3.81 -5.25
C LEU A 62 -2.91 4.03 -6.73
N LYS A 63 -1.74 4.61 -6.94
CA LYS A 63 -1.12 4.74 -8.27
C LYS A 63 0.39 4.55 -8.18
N LEU A 64 0.95 3.76 -9.09
CA LEU A 64 2.40 3.66 -9.25
C LEU A 64 2.96 4.87 -10.00
N ASN A 65 3.95 5.54 -9.40
CA ASN A 65 4.81 6.50 -10.09
C ASN A 65 5.95 5.74 -10.78
N ALA A 66 5.76 5.38 -12.05
CA ALA A 66 6.69 4.55 -12.82
C ALA A 66 8.15 5.07 -12.83
N PRO A 67 8.43 6.38 -13.01
CA PRO A 67 9.79 6.92 -12.90
C PRO A 67 10.53 6.64 -11.59
N THR A 68 9.82 6.59 -10.46
CA THR A 68 10.44 6.46 -9.13
C THR A 68 10.22 5.09 -8.50
N GLY A 69 9.30 4.28 -9.04
CA GLY A 69 8.87 3.03 -8.43
C GLY A 69 8.06 3.21 -7.14
N ARG A 70 7.71 4.45 -6.76
CA ARG A 70 6.96 4.76 -5.55
C ARG A 70 5.46 4.70 -5.78
N TRP A 71 4.76 4.26 -4.75
CA TRP A 71 3.31 4.19 -4.70
C TRP A 71 2.75 5.43 -4.01
N LEU A 72 1.74 6.03 -4.62
CA LEU A 72 1.07 7.23 -4.13
C LEU A 72 -0.39 6.92 -3.86
N ARG A 73 -1.02 7.67 -2.96
CA ARG A 73 -2.48 7.68 -2.85
C ARG A 73 -3.05 8.17 -4.18
N ALA A 74 -4.01 7.44 -4.74
CA ALA A 74 -4.74 7.97 -5.88
C ALA A 74 -5.54 9.19 -5.40
N ALA A 75 -5.43 10.31 -6.12
CA ALA A 75 -6.28 11.45 -5.85
C ALA A 75 -7.75 11.02 -6.00
N LEU A 76 -8.56 11.19 -4.96
CA LEU A 76 -10.00 11.02 -5.05
C LEU A 76 -10.49 11.84 -6.25
N ARG A 77 -10.98 11.18 -7.29
CA ARG A 77 -11.78 11.88 -8.29
C ARG A 77 -13.01 12.34 -7.53
N LYS A 78 -13.09 13.64 -7.20
CA LYS A 78 -14.38 14.26 -6.91
C LYS A 78 -15.20 14.02 -8.18
N SER A 79 -16.16 13.11 -8.13
CA SER A 79 -17.24 13.10 -9.11
C SER A 79 -17.82 14.50 -9.09
N ALA A 80 -17.73 15.17 -10.24
CA ALA A 80 -18.35 16.47 -10.48
C ALA A 80 -19.87 16.35 -10.36
#